data_AF-F3B6X0-F1
#
_entry.id   AF-F3B6X0-F1
#
_cell.length_a   1.000
_cell.length_b   1.000
_cell.length_c   1.000
_cell.angle_alpha   90.00
_cell.angle_beta   90.00
_cell.angle_gamma   90.00
#
_symmetry.space_group_name_H-M   'P 1'
#
loop_
_entity.id
_entity.type
_entity.pdbx_description
1 polymer ?
#
loop_
_entity_poly.entity_id
_entity_poly.type
_entity_poly.pdbx_seq_one_letter_code
_entity_poly.pdbx_strand_id
1 'polypeptide(L)'
;MSKLIDNLIKKYEYNIYINENIFGEKLDKLALLLEKEENNTETYFNPLRYKSKFSWFNILYIIERMSYTRKLEYIPFLIELLQDANWPTFEYTVSLLVSYNKNDLLSLL
;
A
#
# COMPACT_ATOMS: atom_id res chain seq x y z
N MET A 1 -4.89 13.45 9.53
CA MET A 1 -5.29 12.08 9.91
C MET A 1 -6.80 12.00 9.98
N SER A 2 -7.41 11.24 9.08
CA SER A 2 -8.85 11.18 8.89
C SER A 2 -9.54 10.28 9.92
N LYS A 3 -10.44 10.89 10.72
CA LYS A 3 -11.31 10.16 11.66
C LYS A 3 -12.13 9.07 10.96
N LEU A 4 -12.47 9.25 9.67
CA LEU A 4 -13.22 8.26 8.92
C LEU A 4 -12.37 7.01 8.65
N ILE A 5 -11.14 7.18 8.17
CA ILE A 5 -10.22 6.07 7.89
C ILE A 5 -9.90 5.34 9.19
N ASP A 6 -9.61 6.07 10.26
CA ASP A 6 -9.30 5.50 11.57
C ASP A 6 -10.46 4.65 12.11
N ASN A 7 -11.71 5.09 11.90
CA ASN A 7 -12.89 4.33 12.29
C ASN A 7 -13.15 3.13 11.40
N LEU A 8 -12.81 3.19 10.10
CA LEU A 8 -12.91 2.04 9.21
C LEU A 8 -11.91 0.97 9.61
N ILE A 9 -10.63 1.29 9.75
CA ILE A 9 -9.56 0.31 10.00
C ILE A 9 -9.73 -0.40 11.36
N LYS A 10 -10.51 0.17 12.30
CA LYS A 10 -10.92 -0.53 13.54
C LYS A 10 -11.86 -1.71 13.30
N LYS A 11 -12.62 -1.72 12.20
CA LYS A 11 -13.50 -2.84 11.82
C LYS A 11 -12.65 -3.92 11.18
N TYR A 12 -12.78 -5.16 11.64
CA TYR A 12 -11.97 -6.29 11.15
C TYR A 12 -11.96 -6.41 9.62
N GLU A 13 -13.10 -6.17 8.97
CA GLU A 13 -13.24 -6.25 7.52
C GLU A 13 -12.46 -5.18 6.73
N TYR A 14 -12.06 -4.08 7.38
CA TYR A 14 -11.22 -3.00 6.82
C TYR A 14 -9.85 -2.95 7.49
N ASN A 15 -9.55 -3.86 8.41
CA ASN A 15 -8.35 -3.79 9.23
C ASN A 15 -7.13 -4.27 8.45
N ILE A 16 -6.50 -3.36 7.72
CA ILE A 16 -5.32 -3.62 6.88
C ILE A 16 -4.14 -4.21 7.65
N TYR A 17 -4.08 -4.02 8.97
CA TYR A 17 -2.97 -4.49 9.82
C TYR A 17 -3.08 -5.96 10.22
N ILE A 18 -4.29 -6.51 10.29
CA ILE A 18 -4.54 -7.84 10.89
C ILE A 18 -5.25 -8.79 9.92
N ASN A 19 -6.10 -8.26 9.04
CA ASN A 19 -6.89 -9.06 8.12
C ASN A 19 -6.12 -9.25 6.81
N GLU A 20 -5.70 -10.49 6.54
CA GLU A 20 -5.01 -10.88 5.31
C GLU A 20 -5.98 -11.13 4.14
N ASN A 21 -7.29 -11.22 4.42
CA ASN A 21 -8.33 -11.59 3.45
C ASN A 21 -9.36 -10.47 3.29
N ILE A 22 -8.89 -9.24 3.07
CA ILE A 22 -9.78 -8.11 2.80
C ILE A 22 -10.29 -8.19 1.35
N PHE A 23 -11.62 -8.18 1.18
CA PHE A 23 -12.26 -8.17 -0.14
C PHE A 23 -11.99 -6.87 -0.90
N GLY A 24 -11.90 -6.99 -2.24
CA GLY A 24 -11.55 -5.91 -3.16
C GLY A 24 -12.31 -4.60 -2.91
N GLU A 25 -13.64 -4.63 -2.80
CA GLU A 25 -14.46 -3.42 -2.60
C GLU A 25 -14.06 -2.59 -1.36
N LYS A 26 -13.57 -3.25 -0.31
CA LYS A 26 -13.14 -2.56 0.92
C LYS A 26 -11.78 -1.91 0.74
N LEU A 27 -10.87 -2.56 0.01
CA LEU A 27 -9.59 -1.99 -0.38
C LEU A 27 -9.77 -0.87 -1.41
N ASP A 28 -10.72 -0.99 -2.35
CA ASP A 28 -11.11 0.07 -3.30
C ASP A 28 -11.54 1.32 -2.55
N LYS A 29 -12.43 1.16 -1.57
CA LYS A 29 -12.90 2.25 -0.71
C LYS A 29 -11.76 2.87 0.09
N LEU A 30 -10.87 2.05 0.66
CA LEU A 30 -9.71 2.57 1.40
C LEU A 30 -8.76 3.32 0.48
N ALA A 31 -8.52 2.85 -0.75
CA ALA A 31 -7.69 3.54 -1.73
C ALA A 31 -8.24 4.93 -2.05
N LEU A 32 -9.54 5.05 -2.36
CA LEU A 32 -10.19 6.34 -2.63
C LEU A 32 -10.11 7.34 -1.48
N LEU A 33 -10.08 6.84 -0.23
CA LEU A 33 -9.96 7.68 0.96
C LEU A 33 -8.51 8.06 1.23
N LEU A 34 -7.61 7.07 1.23
CA LEU A 34 -6.18 7.25 1.51
C LEU A 34 -5.52 8.11 0.43
N GLU A 35 -5.97 8.03 -0.83
CA GLU A 35 -5.44 8.87 -1.91
C GLU A 35 -5.57 10.38 -1.61
N LYS A 36 -6.53 10.77 -0.77
CA LYS A 36 -6.76 12.17 -0.38
C LYS A 36 -5.98 12.60 0.86
N GLU A 37 -5.38 11.66 1.57
CA GLU A 37 -4.55 11.97 2.74
C GLU A 37 -3.10 12.22 2.33
N GLU A 38 -2.46 13.13 3.05
CA GLU A 38 -1.01 13.33 2.99
C GLU A 38 -0.31 12.38 3.97
N ASN A 39 0.94 12.00 3.69
CA ASN A 39 1.80 11.23 4.60
C ASN A 39 1.26 9.85 5.02
N ASN A 40 0.65 9.11 4.08
CA ASN A 40 0.14 7.76 4.35
C ASN A 40 1.22 6.76 4.77
N THR A 41 2.46 6.89 4.28
CA THR A 41 3.54 5.95 4.59
C THR A 41 3.85 5.89 6.08
N GLU A 42 3.93 7.06 6.73
CA GLU A 42 4.18 7.16 8.17
C GLU A 42 2.92 6.81 8.99
N THR A 43 1.75 7.16 8.46
CA THR A 43 0.49 7.10 9.20
C THR A 43 -0.21 5.75 9.13
N TYR A 44 -0.37 5.19 7.94
CA TYR A 44 -1.21 4.03 7.64
C TYR A 44 -0.43 2.85 7.05
N PHE A 45 0.61 3.11 6.26
CA PHE A 45 1.41 2.06 5.61
C PHE A 45 2.70 1.72 6.35
N ASN A 46 2.82 2.08 7.61
CA ASN A 46 3.97 1.70 8.44
C ASN A 46 4.01 0.17 8.63
N PRO A 47 5.00 -0.55 8.05
CA PRO A 47 5.05 -2.01 8.08
C PRO A 47 5.10 -2.61 9.49
N LEU A 48 5.63 -1.86 10.47
CA LEU A 48 5.74 -2.29 11.87
C LEU A 48 4.38 -2.43 12.57
N ARG A 49 3.31 -1.86 12.00
CA ARG A 49 1.95 -1.97 12.54
C ARG A 49 1.25 -3.26 12.12
N TYR A 50 1.75 -3.96 11.12
CA TYR A 50 1.10 -5.12 10.52
C TYR A 50 1.46 -6.38 11.31
N LYS A 51 0.45 -7.21 11.60
CA LYS A 51 0.60 -8.45 12.35
C LYS A 51 1.52 -9.46 11.65
N SER A 52 1.58 -9.38 10.33
CA SER A 52 2.22 -10.36 9.45
C SER A 52 2.68 -9.68 8.17
N LYS A 53 3.79 -10.14 7.59
CA LYS A 53 4.28 -9.66 6.29
C LYS A 53 3.29 -9.95 5.16
N PHE A 54 2.44 -10.97 5.29
CA PHE A 54 1.36 -11.24 4.33
C PHE A 54 0.32 -10.11 4.31
N SER A 55 0.10 -9.42 5.43
CA SER A 55 -0.83 -8.29 5.47
C SER A 55 -0.31 -7.07 4.69
N TRP A 56 0.97 -7.03 4.30
CA TRP A 56 1.50 -5.96 3.43
C TRP A 56 0.90 -5.97 2.02
N PHE A 57 0.33 -7.10 1.57
CA PHE A 57 -0.47 -7.14 0.33
C PHE A 57 -1.62 -6.12 0.35
N ASN A 58 -2.19 -5.83 1.52
CA ASN A 58 -3.24 -4.81 1.64
C ASN A 58 -2.71 -3.43 1.21
N ILE A 59 -1.47 -3.08 1.57
CA ILE A 59 -0.84 -1.82 1.17
C ILE A 59 -0.67 -1.79 -0.34
N LEU A 60 -0.09 -2.84 -0.91
CA LEU A 60 0.15 -2.94 -2.36
C LEU A 60 -1.14 -2.82 -3.16
N TYR A 61 -2.18 -3.53 -2.75
CA TYR A 61 -3.49 -3.45 -3.39
C TYR A 61 -4.10 -2.06 -3.32
N ILE A 62 -3.92 -1.36 -2.20
CA ILE A 62 -4.41 0.01 -2.03
C ILE A 62 -3.64 0.96 -2.95
N ILE A 63 -2.30 0.90 -2.98
CA ILE A 63 -1.46 1.75 -3.84
C ILE A 63 -1.80 1.52 -5.32
N GLU A 64 -1.95 0.27 -5.74
CA GLU A 64 -2.29 -0.09 -7.12
C GLU A 64 -3.62 0.53 -7.60
N ARG A 65 -4.54 0.84 -6.69
CA ARG A 65 -5.85 1.42 -7.01
C ARG A 65 -5.86 2.95 -7.01
N MET A 66 -4.81 3.61 -6.55
CA MET A 66 -4.70 5.07 -6.56
C MET A 66 -4.42 5.59 -7.97
N SER A 67 -4.57 6.90 -8.19
CA SER A 67 -4.10 7.54 -9.42
C SER A 67 -2.60 7.33 -9.65
N TYR A 68 -2.19 7.38 -10.92
CA TYR A 68 -0.79 7.17 -11.29
C TYR A 68 0.16 8.17 -10.62
N THR A 69 -0.22 9.45 -10.54
CA THR A 69 0.58 10.47 -9.84
C THR A 69 0.84 10.08 -8.38
N ARG A 70 -0.19 9.59 -7.68
CA ARG A 70 -0.07 9.15 -6.29
C ARG A 70 0.76 7.88 -6.16
N LYS A 71 0.65 6.95 -7.10
CA LYS A 71 1.50 5.75 -7.15
C LYS A 71 3.00 6.08 -7.17
N LEU A 72 3.39 7.14 -7.88
CA LEU A 72 4.80 7.56 -7.97
C LEU A 72 5.36 7.98 -6.61
N GLU A 73 4.56 8.63 -5.76
CA GLU A 73 4.96 9.05 -4.42
C GLU A 73 5.35 7.87 -3.51
N TYR A 74 4.84 6.66 -3.80
CA TYR A 74 5.13 5.46 -3.03
C TYR A 74 6.31 4.64 -3.56
N ILE A 75 6.98 5.04 -4.64
CA ILE A 75 8.13 4.30 -5.19
C ILE A 75 9.22 4.03 -4.13
N PRO A 76 9.64 5.00 -3.28
CA PRO A 76 10.62 4.72 -2.24
C PRO A 76 10.17 3.60 -1.29
N PHE A 77 8.90 3.62 -0.86
CA PHE A 77 8.32 2.58 -0.02
C PHE A 77 8.25 1.22 -0.75
N LEU A 78 7.89 1.21 -2.03
CA LEU A 78 7.89 -0.02 -2.83
C LEU A 78 9.30 -0.62 -2.95
N ILE A 79 10.34 0.20 -3.06
CA ILE A 79 11.74 -0.27 -3.06
C ILE A 79 12.11 -0.89 -1.71
N GLU A 80 11.62 -0.35 -0.58
CA GLU A 80 11.83 -0.97 0.74
C GLU A 80 11.29 -2.40 0.78
N LEU A 81 10.12 -2.65 0.17
CA LEU A 81 9.52 -3.98 0.08
C LEU A 81 10.32 -4.98 -0.78
N LEU A 82 11.36 -4.53 -1.49
CA LEU A 82 12.28 -5.37 -2.27
C LEU A 82 13.58 -5.74 -1.54
N GLN A 83 13.77 -5.32 -0.28
CA GLN A 83 15.01 -5.57 0.46
C GLN A 83 15.30 -7.06 0.74
N ASP A 84 14.29 -7.92 0.69
CA ASP A 84 14.42 -9.35 0.93
C ASP A 84 13.50 -10.14 0.00
N ALA A 85 14.11 -10.94 -0.88
CA ALA A 85 13.41 -11.78 -1.86
C ALA A 85 12.49 -12.84 -1.23
N ASN A 86 12.66 -13.15 0.06
CA ASN A 86 11.79 -14.09 0.76
C ASN A 86 10.51 -13.45 1.31
N TRP A 87 10.35 -12.12 1.21
CA TRP A 87 9.13 -11.47 1.65
C TRP A 87 7.96 -11.84 0.72
N PRO A 88 6.77 -12.12 1.28
CA PRO A 88 5.63 -12.61 0.50
C PRO A 88 5.21 -11.61 -0.59
N THR A 89 5.48 -10.33 -0.39
CA THR A 89 5.14 -9.24 -1.30
C THR A 89 6.17 -8.98 -2.40
N PHE A 90 7.33 -9.64 -2.40
CA PHE A 90 8.46 -9.31 -3.28
C PHE A 90 8.06 -9.35 -4.76
N GLU A 91 7.58 -10.49 -5.25
CA GLU A 91 7.21 -10.69 -6.65
C GLU A 91 6.10 -9.73 -7.11
N TYR A 92 5.12 -9.48 -6.24
CA TYR A 92 4.05 -8.53 -6.54
C TYR A 92 4.55 -7.10 -6.65
N THR A 93 5.47 -6.72 -5.76
CA THR A 93 6.09 -5.39 -5.77
C THR A 93 6.90 -5.17 -7.04
N VAL A 94 7.65 -6.18 -7.50
CA VAL A 94 8.35 -6.15 -8.78
C VAL A 94 7.36 -5.96 -9.93
N SER A 95 6.29 -6.77 -9.99
CA SER A 95 5.25 -6.66 -11.02
C SER A 95 4.62 -5.26 -11.06
N LEU A 96 4.30 -4.71 -9.88
CA LEU A 96 3.72 -3.36 -9.77
C LEU A 96 4.68 -2.29 -10.30
N LEU A 97 5.96 -2.32 -9.90
CA LEU A 97 6.95 -1.35 -10.37
C LEU A 97 7.21 -1.47 -11.88
N VAL A 98 7.29 -2.69 -12.42
CA VAL A 98 7.47 -2.93 -13.87
C VAL A 98 6.29 -2.40 -14.69
N SER A 99 5.09 -2.33 -14.10
CA SER A 99 3.92 -1.74 -14.76
C SER A 99 3.99 -0.21 -14.90
N TYR A 100 4.91 0.46 -14.20
CA TYR A 100 5.06 1.91 -14.25
C TYR A 100 5.89 2.33 -15.47
N ASN A 101 5.71 3.58 -15.90
CA ASN A 101 6.53 4.15 -16.96
C ASN A 101 8.01 4.19 -16.53
N LYS A 102 8.87 3.63 -17.39
CA LYS A 102 10.31 3.53 -17.17
C LYS A 102 10.97 4.88 -16.86
N ASN A 103 10.54 5.96 -17.51
CA ASN A 103 11.15 7.28 -17.32
C ASN A 103 10.89 7.83 -15.91
N ASP A 104 9.72 7.55 -15.36
CA ASP A 104 9.35 8.00 -14.03
C ASP A 104 10.14 7.23 -12.95
N LEU A 105 10.39 5.92 -13.16
CA LEU A 105 11.25 5.12 -12.29
C LEU A 105 12.71 5.62 -12.28
N LEU A 106 13.26 5.96 -13.44
CA LEU A 106 14.65 6.42 -13.57
C LEU A 106 14.88 7.81 -12.95
N SER A 107 13.86 8.66 -12.91
CA SER A 107 13.96 10.00 -12.32
C SER A 107 14.07 10.02 -10.79
N LEU A 108 13.83 8.88 -10.13
CA LEU A 108 13.76 8.74 -8.68
C LEU A 108 14.93 7.93 -8.08
N LEU A 109 15.81 7.39 -8.93
CA LEU A 109 17.05 6.68 -8.58
C LEU A 109 18.26 7.59 -8.76
#